data_AF-R4XGR3-F1
#
_entry.id   AF-R4XGR3-F1
#
_cell.length_a   1.000
_cell.length_b   1.000
_cell.length_c   1.000
_cell.angle_alpha   90.00
_cell.angle_beta   90.00
_cell.angle_gamma   90.00
#
_symmetry.space_group_name_H-M   'P 1'
#
loop_
_entity.id
_entity.type
_entity.pdbx_description
1 polymer ?
#
loop_
_entity_poly.entity_id
_entity_poly.type
_entity_poly.pdbx_seq_one_letter_code
_entity_poly.pdbx_strand_id
1 'polypeptide(L)'
;MKLATSATEVDPGKNKEPESSSLSQNSISHSHRKAFCKWATTKGLVHRDAPQQPGTNYLDGKSHPFPLNPQFQPKPPISSETRVRVYDDWKSGLGIQQLSMKYSISLQRVEAILKLQQVSIRWTTESSRLN
;
A
#
# COMPACT_ATOMS: atom_id res chain seq x y z
N MET A 1 25.25 75.69 -31.59
CA MET A 1 24.74 74.97 -32.78
C MET A 1 24.09 73.67 -32.31
N LYS A 2 22.80 73.50 -32.64
CA LYS A 2 22.03 72.26 -32.89
C LYS A 2 22.22 71.01 -31.99
N LEU A 3 21.17 70.77 -31.18
CA LEU A 3 20.35 69.54 -31.06
C LEU A 3 21.03 68.15 -31.18
N ALA A 4 20.88 67.34 -30.12
CA ALA A 4 20.31 65.99 -30.22
C ALA A 4 19.91 65.47 -28.82
N THR A 5 18.61 65.27 -28.67
CA THR A 5 17.95 64.52 -27.58
C THR A 5 18.08 63.03 -27.89
N SER A 6 18.46 62.21 -26.91
CA SER A 6 18.29 60.75 -26.97
C SER A 6 17.69 60.27 -25.66
N ALA A 7 16.38 60.07 -25.69
CA ALA A 7 15.63 59.31 -24.71
C ALA A 7 16.07 57.85 -24.79
N THR A 8 16.38 57.23 -23.65
CA THR A 8 16.47 55.77 -23.54
C THR A 8 15.20 55.31 -22.83
N GLU A 9 14.35 54.65 -23.60
CA GLU A 9 13.09 54.06 -23.18
C GLU A 9 13.31 52.98 -22.11
N VAL A 10 12.50 53.06 -21.06
CA VAL A 10 12.33 52.01 -20.05
C VAL A 10 11.25 51.08 -20.58
N ASP A 11 11.59 49.85 -20.95
CA ASP A 11 10.61 48.81 -21.30
C ASP A 11 10.22 48.02 -20.04
N PRO A 12 8.97 48.06 -19.58
CA PRO A 12 8.49 47.33 -18.41
C PRO A 12 7.77 46.06 -18.87
N GLY A 13 8.45 44.91 -18.94
CA GLY A 13 7.70 43.67 -19.16
C GLY A 13 8.50 42.48 -19.65
N LYS A 14 9.18 41.78 -18.74
CA LYS A 14 9.43 40.34 -18.91
C LYS A 14 9.55 39.66 -17.54
N ASN A 15 8.38 39.37 -16.96
CA ASN A 15 8.27 38.37 -15.91
C ASN A 15 8.64 37.01 -16.52
N LYS A 16 9.90 36.61 -16.40
CA LYS A 16 10.25 35.18 -16.39
C LYS A 16 9.91 34.68 -14.99
N GLU A 17 8.82 33.93 -14.86
CA GLU A 17 8.65 33.05 -13.71
C GLU A 17 9.71 31.94 -13.80
N PRO A 18 10.63 31.79 -12.82
CA PRO A 18 11.32 30.52 -12.64
C PRO A 18 10.44 29.62 -11.78
N GLU A 19 9.62 28.84 -12.48
CA GLU A 19 9.25 27.45 -12.17
C GLU A 19 10.00 26.83 -10.96
N SER A 20 9.25 26.57 -9.89
CA SER A 20 9.41 25.42 -8.97
C SER A 20 10.70 25.25 -8.13
N SER A 21 11.32 26.31 -7.60
CA SER A 21 12.43 26.14 -6.62
C SER A 21 11.97 26.02 -5.16
N SER A 22 11.05 25.10 -4.85
CA SER A 22 10.65 24.80 -3.45
C SER A 22 11.52 23.71 -2.79
N LEU A 23 12.84 23.75 -2.97
CA LEU A 23 13.75 22.91 -2.20
C LEU A 23 14.37 23.72 -1.06
N SER A 24 13.86 23.48 0.15
CA SER A 24 14.26 24.15 1.38
C SER A 24 15.78 24.06 1.64
N GLN A 25 16.36 25.15 2.13
CA GLN A 25 17.80 25.42 2.26
C GLN A 25 18.57 24.65 3.35
N ASN A 26 18.16 23.44 3.74
CA ASN A 26 18.96 22.65 4.70
C ASN A 26 19.97 21.76 3.94
N SER A 27 21.26 22.10 3.98
CA SER A 27 22.35 21.28 3.39
C SER A 27 22.42 19.86 3.99
N ILE A 28 22.11 19.70 5.28
CA ILE A 28 21.93 18.41 5.97
C ILE A 28 20.73 17.65 5.40
N SER A 29 19.62 18.35 5.14
CA SER A 29 18.43 17.79 4.48
C SER A 29 18.77 17.31 3.07
N HIS A 30 19.64 18.04 2.34
CA HIS A 30 20.07 17.64 1.01
C HIS A 30 20.93 16.36 1.00
N SER A 31 21.85 16.20 1.97
CA SER A 31 22.65 14.97 2.10
C SER A 31 21.78 13.75 2.46
N HIS A 32 20.89 13.89 3.45
CA HIS A 32 19.94 12.83 3.81
C HIS A 32 18.98 12.51 2.65
N ARG A 33 18.52 13.53 1.93
CA ARG A 33 17.70 13.35 0.73
C ARG A 33 18.47 12.59 -0.35
N LYS A 34 19.74 12.92 -0.60
CA LYS A 34 20.60 12.19 -1.54
C LYS A 34 20.78 10.73 -1.12
N ALA A 35 21.06 10.49 0.15
CA ALA A 35 21.18 9.13 0.69
C ALA A 35 19.88 8.33 0.56
N PHE A 36 18.74 8.94 0.87
CA PHE A 36 17.42 8.35 0.70
C PHE A 36 17.11 8.06 -0.77
N CYS A 37 17.30 9.02 -1.67
CA CYS A 37 17.09 8.81 -3.11
C CYS A 37 17.97 7.66 -3.63
N LYS A 38 19.24 7.62 -3.23
CA LYS A 38 20.14 6.51 -3.57
C LYS A 38 19.59 5.18 -3.07
N TRP A 39 19.10 5.12 -1.83
CA TRP A 39 18.50 3.89 -1.28
C TRP A 39 17.23 3.50 -2.05
N ALA A 40 16.31 4.44 -2.27
CA ALA A 40 15.03 4.20 -2.94
C ALA A 40 15.20 3.69 -4.38
N THR A 41 16.21 4.18 -5.11
CA THR A 41 16.52 3.74 -6.49
C THR A 41 17.31 2.43 -6.53
N THR A 42 18.04 2.07 -5.46
CA THR A 42 18.85 0.84 -5.41
C THR A 42 18.16 -0.23 -4.54
N LYS A 43 18.50 -0.31 -3.25
CA LYS A 43 18.03 -1.34 -2.33
C LYS A 43 16.52 -1.30 -2.13
N GLY A 44 15.92 -0.11 -2.03
CA GLY A 44 14.49 0.08 -1.81
C GLY A 44 13.63 -0.25 -3.03
N LEU A 45 14.23 -0.39 -4.22
CA LEU A 45 13.50 -0.61 -5.46
C LEU A 45 12.67 -1.91 -5.41
N VAL A 46 13.17 -2.93 -4.71
CA VAL A 46 12.48 -4.23 -4.57
C VAL A 46 11.18 -4.14 -3.76
N HIS A 47 10.98 -3.07 -3.00
CA HIS A 47 9.79 -2.84 -2.17
C HIS A 47 8.82 -1.82 -2.78
N ARG A 48 9.11 -1.30 -3.97
CA ARG A 48 8.25 -0.32 -4.65
C ARG A 48 6.92 -0.93 -5.06
N ASP A 49 6.99 -2.09 -5.70
CA ASP A 49 5.84 -2.78 -6.26
C ASP A 49 5.49 -4.01 -5.41
N ALA A 50 4.23 -4.44 -5.49
CA ALA A 50 3.81 -5.68 -4.83
C ALA A 50 4.63 -6.88 -5.38
N PRO A 51 5.01 -7.84 -4.52
CA PRO A 51 5.76 -9.01 -4.97
C PRO A 51 4.97 -9.80 -6.01
N GLN A 52 5.64 -10.25 -7.07
CA GLN A 52 5.01 -11.06 -8.13
C GLN A 52 4.60 -12.45 -7.63
N GLN A 53 5.35 -12.98 -6.66
CA GLN A 53 5.08 -14.30 -6.06
C GLN A 53 4.27 -14.14 -4.77
N PRO A 54 3.38 -15.09 -4.45
CA PRO A 54 2.63 -15.07 -3.21
C PRO A 54 3.57 -15.17 -2.01
N GLY A 55 3.58 -14.15 -1.17
CA GLY A 55 4.47 -14.08 -0.01
C GLY A 55 4.60 -12.68 0.57
N THR A 56 5.44 -12.56 1.59
CA THR A 56 5.72 -11.30 2.28
C THR A 56 7.04 -10.71 1.78
N ASN A 57 7.05 -9.42 1.46
CA ASN A 57 8.24 -8.69 1.00
C ASN A 57 8.70 -7.69 2.08
N TYR A 58 9.20 -8.20 3.21
CA TYR A 58 9.67 -7.37 4.33
C TYR A 58 11.10 -6.86 4.12
N LEU A 59 11.45 -5.74 4.78
CA LEU A 59 12.66 -4.94 4.51
C LEU A 59 14.01 -5.68 4.62
N ASP A 60 14.12 -6.65 5.53
CA ASP A 60 15.38 -7.34 5.83
C ASP A 60 15.50 -8.72 5.15
N GLY A 61 14.53 -9.11 4.31
CA GLY A 61 14.43 -10.49 3.82
C GLY A 61 14.19 -11.52 4.93
N LYS A 62 13.85 -11.05 6.14
CA LYS A 62 13.52 -11.85 7.33
C LYS A 62 12.03 -12.17 7.36
N SER A 63 11.65 -13.10 8.24
CA SER A 63 10.27 -13.56 8.44
C SER A 63 9.34 -12.55 9.11
N HIS A 64 9.82 -11.38 9.53
CA HIS A 64 9.04 -10.38 10.28
C HIS A 64 9.11 -8.99 9.64
N PRO A 65 8.04 -8.17 9.77
CA PRO A 65 7.92 -6.89 9.07
C PRO A 65 8.84 -5.80 9.62
N PHE A 66 9.16 -5.83 10.91
CA PHE A 66 9.90 -4.75 11.58
C PHE A 66 11.26 -5.24 12.06
N PRO A 67 12.38 -4.71 11.54
CA PRO A 67 13.73 -5.13 11.93
C PRO A 67 13.99 -5.07 13.44
N LEU A 68 13.47 -4.03 14.10
CA LEU A 68 13.66 -3.77 15.52
C LEU A 68 12.58 -4.37 16.43
N ASN A 69 11.55 -5.00 15.86
CA ASN A 69 10.51 -5.72 16.61
C ASN A 69 10.32 -7.14 16.06
N PRO A 70 11.17 -8.10 16.48
CA PRO A 70 11.06 -9.49 16.06
C PRO A 70 9.86 -10.23 16.64
N GLN A 71 9.25 -9.70 17.71
CA GLN A 71 8.10 -10.34 18.38
C GLN A 71 6.81 -10.22 17.56
N PHE A 72 6.69 -9.17 16.75
CA PHE A 72 5.55 -9.00 15.88
C PHE A 72 5.69 -9.87 14.62
N GLN A 73 5.07 -11.05 14.66
CA GLN A 73 5.05 -12.02 13.56
C GLN A 73 3.61 -12.27 13.11
N PRO A 74 3.13 -11.56 12.08
CA PRO A 74 1.75 -11.71 11.63
C PRO A 74 1.52 -13.12 11.08
N LYS A 75 0.45 -13.77 11.55
CA LYS A 75 0.06 -15.09 11.05
C LYS A 75 -0.39 -14.97 9.60
N PRO A 76 -0.06 -15.95 8.73
CA PRO A 76 -0.53 -15.96 7.35
C PRO A 76 -2.06 -15.85 7.26
N PRO A 77 -2.58 -15.13 6.25
CA PRO A 77 -4.01 -15.08 5.99
C PRO A 77 -4.53 -16.46 5.58
N ILE A 78 -5.81 -16.72 5.85
CA ILE A 78 -6.46 -17.95 5.42
C ILE A 78 -6.74 -17.84 3.91
N SER A 79 -6.40 -18.90 3.17
CA SER A 79 -6.61 -18.95 1.72
C SER A 79 -8.10 -18.80 1.36
N SER A 80 -8.38 -18.23 0.19
CA SER A 80 -9.74 -18.12 -0.37
C SER A 80 -10.45 -19.46 -0.39
N GLU A 81 -9.76 -20.49 -0.87
CA GLU A 81 -10.30 -21.85 -1.04
C GLU A 81 -10.68 -22.44 0.30
N THR A 82 -9.86 -22.22 1.34
CA THR A 82 -10.15 -22.68 2.69
C THR A 82 -11.38 -21.98 3.27
N ARG A 83 -11.52 -20.67 3.06
CA ARG A 83 -12.70 -19.91 3.50
C ARG A 83 -13.99 -20.43 2.85
N VAL A 84 -13.94 -20.75 1.55
CA VAL A 84 -15.07 -21.33 0.82
C VAL A 84 -15.42 -22.72 1.38
N ARG A 85 -14.44 -23.60 1.57
CA ARG A 85 -14.69 -24.94 2.14
C ARG A 85 -15.31 -24.90 3.54
N VAL A 86 -14.83 -24.00 4.41
CA VAL A 86 -15.42 -23.80 5.75
C VAL A 86 -16.91 -23.45 5.64
N TYR A 87 -17.28 -22.61 4.68
CA TYR A 87 -18.66 -22.22 4.46
C TYR A 87 -19.53 -23.34 3.88
N ASP A 88 -19.00 -24.14 2.95
CA ASP A 88 -19.71 -25.28 2.36
C ASP A 88 -19.95 -26.41 3.37
N ASP A 89 -18.95 -26.68 4.22
CA ASP A 89 -19.07 -27.62 5.34
C ASP A 89 -20.12 -27.15 6.36
N TRP A 90 -20.17 -25.85 6.65
CA TRP A 90 -21.20 -25.26 7.50
C TRP A 90 -22.59 -25.43 6.90
N LYS A 91 -22.75 -25.18 5.59
CA LYS A 91 -24.03 -25.44 4.88
C LYS A 91 -24.44 -26.90 4.90
N SER A 92 -23.47 -27.82 4.91
CA SER A 92 -23.71 -29.26 5.02
C SER A 92 -24.17 -29.69 6.42
N GLY A 93 -24.25 -28.75 7.38
CA GLY A 93 -24.79 -28.97 8.72
C GLY A 93 -23.74 -29.05 9.83
N LEU A 94 -22.44 -28.83 9.54
CA LEU A 94 -21.42 -28.86 10.59
C LEU A 94 -21.52 -27.66 11.53
N GLY A 95 -21.40 -27.94 12.83
CA GLY A 95 -21.39 -26.91 13.87
C GLY A 95 -20.06 -26.14 13.94
N ILE A 96 -20.11 -24.93 14.53
CA ILE A 96 -18.93 -24.03 14.64
C ILE A 96 -17.76 -24.70 15.39
N GLN A 97 -18.04 -25.47 16.44
CA GLN A 97 -17.01 -26.19 17.18
C GLN A 97 -16.33 -27.29 16.35
N GLN A 98 -17.11 -28.05 15.57
CA GLN A 98 -16.59 -29.08 14.68
C GLN A 98 -15.70 -28.47 13.59
N LEU A 99 -16.14 -27.34 13.01
CA LEU A 99 -15.35 -26.59 12.02
C LEU A 99 -14.04 -26.06 12.63
N SER A 100 -14.10 -25.52 13.84
CA SER A 100 -12.92 -25.02 14.56
C SER A 100 -11.88 -26.11 14.77
N MET A 101 -12.31 -27.30 15.19
CA MET A 101 -11.43 -28.45 15.36
C MET A 101 -10.90 -28.97 14.01
N LYS A 102 -11.77 -29.11 13.01
CA LYS A 102 -11.42 -29.63 11.67
C LYS A 102 -10.37 -28.79 10.96
N TYR A 103 -10.50 -27.46 11.04
CA TYR A 103 -9.61 -26.53 10.36
C TYR A 103 -8.52 -25.93 11.26
N SER A 104 -8.49 -26.27 12.55
CA SER A 104 -7.59 -25.66 13.54
C SER A 104 -7.66 -24.12 13.57
N ILE A 105 -8.89 -23.59 13.43
CA ILE A 105 -9.19 -22.15 13.43
C ILE A 105 -9.95 -21.82 14.71
N SER A 106 -9.69 -20.67 15.34
CA SER A 106 -10.46 -20.25 16.53
C SER A 106 -11.95 -20.06 16.22
N LEU A 107 -12.83 -20.36 17.19
CA LEU A 107 -14.29 -20.24 17.05
C LEU A 107 -14.70 -18.86 16.51
N GLN A 108 -14.16 -17.79 17.09
CA GLN A 108 -14.41 -16.40 16.67
C GLN A 108 -14.04 -16.16 15.20
N ARG A 109 -12.95 -16.78 14.74
CA ARG A 109 -12.49 -16.63 13.36
C ARG A 109 -13.36 -17.43 12.39
N VAL A 110 -13.87 -18.59 12.79
CA VAL A 110 -14.87 -19.34 12.02
C VAL A 110 -16.15 -18.50 11.86
N GLU A 111 -16.69 -17.95 12.95
CA GLU A 111 -17.87 -17.07 12.90
C GLU A 111 -17.67 -15.88 11.96
N ALA A 112 -16.52 -15.22 12.03
CA ALA A 112 -16.18 -14.11 11.16
C ALA A 112 -16.14 -14.52 9.68
N ILE A 113 -15.56 -15.68 9.36
CA ILE A 113 -15.53 -16.23 7.99
C ILE A 113 -16.95 -16.42 7.47
N LEU A 114 -17.84 -17.04 8.26
CA LEU A 114 -19.23 -17.29 7.86
C LEU A 114 -19.96 -15.97 7.56
N LYS A 115 -19.83 -14.97 8.44
CA LYS A 115 -20.45 -13.64 8.25
C LYS A 115 -19.95 -12.96 6.99
N LEU A 116 -18.63 -12.91 6.78
CA LEU A 116 -18.02 -12.27 5.61
C LEU A 116 -18.42 -12.97 4.31
N GLN A 117 -18.53 -14.30 4.32
CA GLN A 117 -18.93 -15.05 3.14
C GLN A 117 -20.40 -14.80 2.76
N GLN A 118 -21.30 -14.71 3.74
CA GLN A 118 -22.70 -14.34 3.51
C GLN A 118 -22.82 -12.94 2.88
N VAL A 119 -22.06 -11.97 3.38
CA VAL A 119 -22.00 -10.61 2.82
C VAL A 119 -21.47 -10.63 1.39
N SER A 120 -20.39 -11.36 1.13
CA SER A 120 -19.82 -11.51 -0.22
C SER A 120 -20.83 -12.09 -1.21
N ILE A 121 -21.56 -13.14 -0.83
CA ILE A 121 -22.57 -13.76 -1.70
C ILE A 121 -23.70 -12.78 -1.99
N ARG A 122 -24.15 -12.04 -0.98
CA ARG A 122 -25.17 -11.01 -1.15
C ARG A 122 -24.71 -9.96 -2.16
N TRP A 123 -23.49 -9.45 -2.05
CA TRP A 123 -22.95 -8.46 -2.97
C TRP A 123 -22.82 -9.00 -4.40
N THR A 124 -22.31 -10.21 -4.58
CA THR A 124 -22.24 -10.83 -5.90
C THR A 124 -23.63 -11.01 -6.52
N THR A 125 -24.61 -11.43 -5.71
CA THR A 125 -26.00 -11.60 -6.16
C THR A 125 -26.62 -10.26 -6.56
N GLU A 126 -26.39 -9.19 -5.80
CA GLU A 126 -26.90 -7.84 -6.08
C GLU A 126 -26.28 -7.26 -7.35
N SER A 127 -24.96 -7.33 -7.50
CA SER A 127 -24.26 -6.84 -8.69
C SER A 127 -24.66 -7.61 -9.94
N SER A 128 -24.96 -8.91 -9.81
CA SER A 128 -25.43 -9.74 -10.93
C SER A 128 -26.90 -9.48 -11.30
N ARG A 129 -27.68 -8.82 -10.43
CA ARG A 129 -29.07 -8.40 -10.70
C ARG A 129 -29.17 -7.03 -11.39
N LEU A 130 -28.09 -6.24 -11.34
CA LEU A 130 -28.04 -4.89 -11.90
C LEU A 130 -27.45 -4.83 -13.32
N ASN A 131 -27.07 -5.98 -13.89
CA ASN A 131 -26.66 -6.12 -15.29
C ASN A 131 -27.69 -6.98 -16.04
#